data_AF-A0A7W0GBU4-F1
#
_entry.id   AF-A0A7W0GBU4-F1
#
_cell.length_a   1.000
_cell.length_b   1.000
_cell.length_c   1.000
_cell.angle_alpha   90.00
_cell.angle_beta   90.00
_cell.angle_gamma   90.00
#
_symmetry.space_group_name_H-M   'P 1'
#
loop_
_entity.id
_entity.type
_entity.pdbx_description
1 polymer ?
#
loop_
_entity_poly.entity_id
_entity_poly.type
_entity_poly.pdbx_seq_one_letter_code
_entity_poly.pdbx_strand_id
1 'polypeptide(L)'
;MARATYALLVSFLAVAAELVLLGSAYLGVLTVLMMTVEMAVMGVFMIMYMMNPAGLMPMSMVHNKRGALSIAIGTFVVLGAGALLVPWPSRTGEPPAELTRALGFSLMGEHMLAMIVIGVALLATMISAVLLATDRGRYDRYGDELERDTPRDPVAGGVGR
;
A
#
# COMPACT_ATOMS: atom_id res chain seq x y z
N MET A 1 17.32 4.67 6.62
CA MET A 1 15.97 4.64 6.02
C MET A 1 15.98 3.88 4.70
N ALA A 2 16.63 4.38 3.64
CA ALA A 2 16.70 3.70 2.34
C ALA A 2 17.12 2.21 2.41
N ARG A 3 18.12 1.86 3.24
CA ARG A 3 18.53 0.45 3.45
C ARG A 3 17.39 -0.45 3.95
N ALA A 4 16.52 0.05 4.81
CA ALA A 4 15.39 -0.72 5.32
C ALA A 4 14.31 -0.89 4.24
N THR A 5 14.05 0.15 3.44
CA THR A 5 13.12 0.08 2.30
C THR A 5 13.59 -0.94 1.26
N TYR A 6 14.88 -0.95 0.92
CA TYR A 6 15.44 -1.96 0.00
C TYR A 6 15.41 -3.37 0.61
N ALA A 7 15.71 -3.54 1.90
CA ALA A 7 15.60 -4.83 2.57
C ALA A 7 14.14 -5.33 2.58
N LEU A 8 13.16 -4.44 2.76
CA LEU A 8 11.74 -4.76 2.69
C LEU A 8 11.33 -5.15 1.26
N LEU A 9 11.80 -4.44 0.24
CA LEU A 9 11.57 -4.79 -1.17
C LEU A 9 12.10 -6.19 -1.48
N VAL A 10 13.31 -6.54 -1.02
CA VAL A 10 13.86 -7.90 -1.17
C VAL A 10 12.98 -8.93 -0.48
N SER A 11 12.44 -8.64 0.71
CA SER A 11 11.49 -9.52 1.39
C SER A 11 10.23 -9.77 0.56
N PHE A 12 9.66 -8.74 -0.08
CA PHE A 12 8.49 -8.91 -0.93
C PHE A 12 8.79 -9.70 -2.20
N LEU A 13 9.98 -9.51 -2.78
CA LEU A 13 10.41 -10.33 -3.92
C LEU A 13 10.60 -11.81 -3.53
N ALA A 14 11.09 -12.10 -2.33
CA ALA A 14 11.18 -13.47 -1.82
C ALA A 14 9.80 -14.12 -1.69
N VAL A 15 8.82 -13.41 -1.12
CA VAL A 15 7.42 -13.88 -1.05
C VAL A 15 6.83 -14.09 -2.45
N ALA A 16 7.09 -13.19 -3.39
CA ALA A 16 6.63 -13.36 -4.75
C ALA A 16 7.24 -14.61 -5.43
N ALA A 17 8.50 -14.91 -5.15
CA ALA A 17 9.15 -16.13 -5.62
C ALA A 17 8.52 -17.39 -5.00
N GLU A 18 8.17 -17.37 -3.72
CA GLU A 18 7.41 -18.46 -3.07
C GLU A 18 6.06 -18.69 -3.76
N LEU A 19 5.32 -17.64 -4.12
CA LEU A 19 4.06 -17.76 -4.86
C LEU A 19 4.24 -18.43 -6.23
N VAL A 20 5.33 -18.11 -6.94
CA VAL A 20 5.66 -18.76 -8.22
C VAL A 20 5.99 -20.24 -7.99
N LEU A 21 6.77 -20.57 -6.96
CA LEU A 21 7.12 -21.95 -6.60
C LEU A 21 5.89 -22.78 -6.22
N LEU A 22 4.87 -22.14 -5.63
CA LEU A 22 3.58 -22.76 -5.31
C LEU A 22 2.64 -22.92 -6.52
N GLY A 23 3.09 -22.57 -7.73
CA GLY A 23 2.32 -22.71 -8.97
C GLY A 23 1.41 -21.51 -9.27
N SER A 24 1.51 -20.42 -8.51
CA SER A 24 0.72 -19.20 -8.71
C SER A 24 1.51 -18.11 -9.43
N ALA A 25 1.94 -18.43 -10.67
CA ALA A 25 2.80 -17.54 -11.45
C ALA A 25 2.17 -16.16 -11.67
N TYR A 26 0.86 -16.09 -11.95
CA TYR A 26 0.15 -14.82 -12.14
C TYR A 26 0.21 -13.93 -10.89
N LEU A 27 -0.15 -14.46 -9.71
CA LEU A 27 -0.10 -13.68 -8.47
C LEU A 27 1.33 -13.33 -8.08
N GLY A 28 2.28 -14.24 -8.29
CA GLY A 28 3.71 -13.97 -8.07
C GLY A 28 4.19 -12.79 -8.91
N VAL A 29 3.93 -12.80 -10.22
CA VAL A 29 4.30 -11.69 -11.12
C VAL A 29 3.61 -10.39 -10.75
N LEU A 30 2.30 -10.43 -10.45
CA LEU A 30 1.59 -9.24 -9.97
C LEU A 30 2.18 -8.68 -8.67
N THR A 31 2.55 -9.56 -7.74
CA THR A 31 3.18 -9.16 -6.47
C THR A 31 4.51 -8.46 -6.73
N VAL A 32 5.37 -9.01 -7.62
CA VAL A 32 6.60 -8.34 -8.04
C VAL A 32 6.30 -6.96 -8.63
N LEU A 33 5.38 -6.89 -9.59
CA LEU A 33 5.09 -5.67 -10.33
C LEU A 33 4.55 -4.58 -9.41
N MET A 34 3.50 -4.88 -8.63
CA MET A 34 2.83 -3.90 -7.78
C MET A 34 3.76 -3.44 -6.65
N MET A 35 4.38 -4.37 -5.92
CA MET A 35 5.24 -4.03 -4.78
C MET A 35 6.48 -3.26 -5.21
N THR A 36 7.08 -3.62 -6.36
CA THR A 36 8.27 -2.90 -6.86
C THR A 36 7.91 -1.47 -7.26
N VAL A 37 6.83 -1.28 -8.01
CA VAL A 37 6.40 0.06 -8.45
C VAL A 37 6.00 0.92 -7.25
N GLU A 38 5.20 0.39 -6.32
CA GLU A 38 4.79 1.12 -5.11
C GLU A 38 6.01 1.58 -4.29
N MET A 39 6.94 0.66 -4.02
CA MET A 39 8.12 0.95 -3.23
C MET A 39 9.09 1.90 -3.95
N ALA A 40 9.19 1.81 -5.28
CA ALA A 40 9.97 2.75 -6.08
C ALA A 40 9.39 4.16 -6.00
N VAL A 41 8.07 4.31 -6.19
CA VAL A 41 7.37 5.60 -6.12
C VAL A 41 7.51 6.21 -4.72
N MET A 42 7.23 5.43 -3.67
CA MET A 42 7.41 5.88 -2.29
C MET A 42 8.86 6.23 -1.96
N GLY A 43 9.83 5.47 -2.47
CA GLY A 43 11.25 5.76 -2.32
C GLY A 43 11.63 7.11 -2.93
N VAL A 44 11.14 7.41 -4.13
CA VAL A 44 11.36 8.70 -4.80
C VAL A 44 10.76 9.85 -4.00
N PHE A 45 9.50 9.75 -3.60
CA PHE A 45 8.84 10.79 -2.81
C PHE A 45 9.49 10.99 -1.44
N MET A 46 9.91 9.91 -0.78
CA MET A 46 10.66 9.99 0.48
C MET A 46 11.96 10.79 0.29
N ILE A 47 12.73 10.52 -0.77
CA ILE A 47 13.97 11.26 -1.04
C ILE A 47 13.66 12.73 -1.35
N MET A 48 12.62 13.00 -2.13
CA MET A 48 12.27 14.36 -2.55
C MET A 48 11.76 15.23 -1.40
N TYR A 49 10.97 14.67 -0.48
CA TYR A 49 10.32 15.40 0.60
C TYR A 49 10.98 15.23 1.98
N MET A 50 12.06 14.45 2.12
CA MET A 50 12.76 14.33 3.39
C MET A 50 13.56 15.60 3.73
N MET A 51 13.19 16.23 4.83
CA MET A 51 13.87 17.41 5.39
C MET A 51 15.27 17.12 5.95
N ASN A 52 15.61 15.84 6.21
CA ASN A 52 16.96 15.40 6.64
C ASN A 52 17.29 13.99 6.11
N PRO A 53 17.76 13.85 4.87
CA PRO A 53 17.95 12.55 4.20
C PRO A 53 19.06 11.67 4.82
N ALA A 54 19.99 12.27 5.56
CA ALA A 54 21.17 11.58 6.10
C ALA A 54 21.03 11.17 7.58
N GLY A 55 19.96 11.56 8.28
CA GLY A 55 19.71 11.13 9.66
C GLY A 55 20.80 11.54 10.64
N LEU A 56 21.41 12.72 10.42
CA LEU A 56 22.54 13.23 11.21
C LEU A 56 22.19 13.62 12.66
N MET A 57 20.94 13.44 13.08
CA MET A 57 20.49 13.60 14.46
C MET A 57 19.95 12.27 14.99
N PRO A 58 20.67 11.59 15.91
CA PRO A 58 20.21 10.34 16.49
C PRO A 58 19.03 10.61 17.44
N MET A 59 17.81 10.41 16.95
CA MET A 59 16.61 10.32 17.78
C MET A 59 16.35 8.84 18.10
N SER A 60 16.69 8.38 19.31
CA SER A 60 16.35 7.04 19.79
C SER A 60 15.03 7.06 20.56
N MET A 61 13.90 7.01 19.84
CA MET A 61 12.59 6.74 20.46
C MET A 61 12.39 5.24 20.68
N VAL A 62 13.15 4.63 21.61
CA VAL A 62 12.98 3.22 21.97
C VAL A 62 12.46 3.09 23.40
N HIS A 63 11.13 3.03 23.55
CA HIS A 63 10.51 2.67 24.81
C HIS A 63 10.29 1.15 24.87
N ASN A 64 10.71 0.52 25.98
CA ASN A 64 10.44 -0.88 26.30
C ASN A 64 10.75 -1.92 25.19
N LYS A 65 11.98 -1.89 24.66
CA LYS A 65 12.46 -2.88 23.66
C LYS A 65 12.28 -4.33 24.10
N ARG A 66 12.40 -4.60 25.40
CA ARG A 66 12.25 -5.95 25.98
C ARG A 66 10.79 -6.43 25.91
N GLY A 67 9.83 -5.58 26.26
CA GLY A 67 8.41 -5.90 26.13
C GLY A 67 7.96 -6.09 24.67
N ALA A 68 8.44 -5.24 23.77
CA ALA A 68 8.17 -5.40 22.34
C ALA A 68 8.73 -6.74 21.81
N LEU A 69 9.95 -7.10 22.22
CA LEU A 69 10.57 -8.37 21.82
C LEU A 69 9.80 -9.58 22.37
N SER A 70 9.38 -9.54 23.65
CA SER A 70 8.61 -10.64 24.22
C SER A 70 7.26 -10.84 23.54
N ILE A 71 6.58 -9.75 23.16
CA ILE A 71 5.31 -9.82 22.42
C ILE A 71 5.55 -10.39 21.03
N ALA A 72 6.58 -9.91 20.31
CA ALA A 72 6.90 -10.41 18.97
C ALA A 72 7.21 -11.92 18.97
N ILE A 73 8.05 -12.38 19.91
CA ILE A 73 8.36 -13.81 20.05
C ILE A 73 7.11 -14.60 20.46
N GLY A 74 6.34 -14.10 21.43
CA GLY A 74 5.11 -14.73 21.89
C GLY A 74 4.12 -14.94 20.74
N THR A 75 3.84 -13.90 19.97
CA THR A 75 2.95 -13.98 18.80
C THR A 75 3.49 -14.95 17.74
N PHE A 76 4.80 -14.92 17.45
CA PHE A 76 5.42 -15.84 16.49
C PHE A 76 5.26 -17.30 16.93
N VAL A 77 5.54 -17.60 18.20
CA VAL A 77 5.41 -18.96 18.74
C VAL A 77 3.95 -19.41 18.72
N VAL A 78 3.01 -18.56 19.09
CA VAL A 78 1.56 -18.89 19.08
C VAL A 78 1.09 -19.20 17.66
N LEU A 79 1.39 -18.33 16.69
CA LEU A 79 0.98 -18.53 15.30
C LEU A 79 1.70 -19.73 14.67
N GLY A 80 2.99 -19.90 14.94
CA GLY A 80 3.77 -21.04 14.45
C GLY A 80 3.30 -22.38 15.03
N ALA A 81 3.00 -22.42 16.33
CA ALA A 81 2.41 -23.59 16.96
C ALA A 81 1.02 -23.90 16.38
N GLY A 82 0.18 -22.88 16.17
CA GLY A 82 -1.11 -23.06 15.52
C GLY A 82 -0.96 -23.63 14.11
N ALA A 83 -0.05 -23.11 13.30
CA ALA A 83 0.19 -23.60 11.95
C ALA A 83 0.66 -25.06 11.89
N LEU A 84 1.45 -25.52 12.88
CA LEU A 84 2.00 -26.88 12.93
C LEU A 84 1.09 -27.90 13.63
N LEU A 85 0.37 -27.48 14.68
CA LEU A 85 -0.45 -28.37 15.50
C LEU A 85 -1.88 -28.54 14.97
N VAL A 86 -2.35 -27.61 14.14
CA VAL A 86 -3.68 -27.73 13.52
C VAL A 86 -3.66 -28.87 12.50
N PRO A 87 -4.55 -29.88 12.63
CA PRO A 87 -4.68 -30.93 11.64
C PRO A 87 -5.38 -30.38 10.40
N TRP A 88 -4.58 -29.90 9.45
CA TRP A 88 -5.09 -29.39 8.18
C TRP A 88 -5.81 -30.51 7.40
N PRO A 89 -7.01 -30.24 6.85
CA PRO A 89 -7.69 -31.22 6.02
C PRO A 89 -6.86 -31.55 4.78
N SER A 90 -6.86 -32.81 4.36
CA SER A 90 -6.22 -33.22 3.11
C SER A 90 -6.84 -32.48 1.93
N ARG A 91 -6.00 -31.98 1.02
CA ARG A 91 -6.43 -31.26 -0.17
C ARG A 91 -7.47 -32.07 -0.95
N THR A 92 -8.69 -31.56 -1.02
CA THR A 92 -9.76 -32.10 -1.87
C THR A 92 -9.75 -31.37 -3.21
N GLY A 93 -9.36 -32.06 -4.28
CA GLY A 93 -9.40 -31.54 -5.65
C GLY A 93 -8.03 -31.38 -6.31
N GLU A 94 -8.02 -31.55 -7.62
CA GLU A 94 -6.84 -31.39 -8.46
C GLU A 94 -6.60 -29.89 -8.75
N PRO A 95 -5.35 -29.40 -8.79
CA PRO A 95 -5.05 -28.04 -9.24
C PRO A 95 -5.67 -27.78 -10.62
N PRO A 96 -6.34 -26.63 -10.84
CA PRO A 96 -6.85 -26.28 -12.17
C PRO A 96 -5.70 -26.29 -13.20
N ALA A 97 -5.93 -26.92 -14.35
CA ALA A 97 -4.93 -26.96 -15.43
C ALA A 97 -4.52 -25.56 -15.92
N GLU A 98 -5.42 -24.58 -15.82
CA GLU A 98 -5.16 -23.17 -16.15
C GLU A 98 -5.62 -22.27 -15.00
N LEU A 99 -4.75 -22.07 -14.00
CA LEU A 99 -5.05 -21.32 -12.78
C LEU A 99 -5.45 -19.86 -13.07
N THR A 100 -4.79 -19.19 -14.02
CA THR A 100 -5.08 -17.80 -14.39
C THR A 100 -6.50 -17.64 -14.94
N ARG A 101 -6.93 -18.59 -15.79
CA ARG A 101 -8.29 -18.60 -16.33
C ARG A 101 -9.32 -18.85 -15.23
N ALA A 102 -9.06 -19.81 -14.35
CA ALA A 102 -9.96 -20.12 -13.23
C ALA A 102 -10.11 -18.92 -12.28
N LEU A 103 -9.01 -18.21 -11.99
CA LEU A 103 -9.04 -16.96 -11.23
C LEU A 103 -9.91 -15.91 -11.91
N GLY A 104 -9.77 -15.69 -13.21
CA GLY A 104 -10.61 -14.75 -13.97
C GLY A 104 -12.10 -15.06 -13.86
N PHE A 105 -12.50 -16.33 -14.03
CA PHE A 105 -13.91 -16.73 -13.87
C PHE A 105 -14.41 -16.57 -12.44
N SER A 106 -13.59 -16.88 -11.43
CA SER A 106 -13.97 -16.68 -10.02
C SER A 106 -14.13 -15.20 -9.66
N LEU A 107 -13.26 -14.33 -10.21
CA LEU A 107 -13.34 -12.88 -10.04
C LEU A 107 -14.59 -12.27 -10.69
N MET A 108 -14.96 -12.74 -11.88
CA MET A 108 -16.14 -12.24 -12.61
C MET A 108 -17.45 -12.89 -12.17
N GLY A 109 -17.39 -14.06 -11.52
CA GLY A 109 -18.55 -14.78 -10.99
C GLY A 109 -18.76 -14.49 -9.52
N GLU A 110 -18.29 -15.41 -8.67
CA GLU A 110 -18.54 -15.42 -7.23
C GLU A 110 -18.03 -14.17 -6.51
N HIS A 111 -16.90 -13.60 -6.96
CA HIS A 111 -16.25 -12.46 -6.30
C HIS A 111 -16.54 -11.11 -6.99
N MET A 112 -17.51 -11.07 -7.91
CA MET A 112 -17.83 -9.85 -8.67
C MET A 112 -18.21 -8.68 -7.75
N LEU A 113 -18.99 -8.94 -6.70
CA LEU A 113 -19.37 -7.91 -5.74
C LEU A 113 -18.15 -7.34 -5.01
N ALA A 114 -17.24 -8.21 -4.57
CA ALA A 114 -16.00 -7.77 -3.90
C ALA A 114 -15.15 -6.90 -4.84
N MET A 115 -15.03 -7.27 -6.11
CA MET A 115 -14.29 -6.49 -7.10
C MET A 115 -14.91 -5.11 -7.37
N ILE A 116 -16.24 -5.01 -7.42
CA ILE A 116 -16.94 -3.71 -7.54
C ILE A 116 -16.65 -2.84 -6.32
N VAL A 117 -16.75 -3.40 -5.11
CA VAL A 117 -16.48 -2.66 -3.87
C VAL A 117 -15.02 -2.20 -3.82
N ILE A 118 -14.06 -3.04 -4.22
CA ILE A 118 -12.64 -2.64 -4.33
C ILE A 118 -12.49 -1.49 -5.32
N GLY A 119 -13.15 -1.55 -6.49
CA GLY A 119 -13.12 -0.47 -7.48
C GLY A 119 -13.64 0.87 -6.92
N VAL A 120 -14.77 0.84 -6.20
CA VAL A 120 -15.32 2.03 -5.54
C VAL A 120 -14.38 2.54 -4.44
N ALA A 121 -13.78 1.64 -3.66
CA ALA A 121 -12.81 1.99 -2.63
C ALA A 121 -11.57 2.66 -3.25
N LEU A 122 -11.03 2.13 -4.34
CA LEU A 122 -9.89 2.71 -5.07
C LEU A 122 -10.22 4.10 -5.64
N LEU A 123 -11.44 4.30 -6.15
CA LEU A 123 -11.90 5.60 -6.60
C LEU A 123 -11.97 6.60 -5.43
N ALA A 124 -12.59 6.18 -4.32
CA ALA A 124 -12.73 7.01 -3.13
C ALA A 124 -11.37 7.39 -2.53
N THR A 125 -10.42 6.45 -2.47
CA THR A 125 -9.06 6.72 -1.98
C THR A 125 -8.32 7.66 -2.93
N MET A 126 -8.46 7.51 -4.24
CA MET A 126 -7.84 8.43 -5.20
C MET A 126 -8.38 9.86 -5.04
N ILE A 127 -9.70 10.03 -4.92
CA ILE A 127 -10.33 11.33 -4.67
C ILE A 127 -9.82 11.91 -3.35
N SER A 128 -9.84 11.12 -2.28
CA SER A 128 -9.41 11.55 -0.93
C SER A 128 -7.94 11.97 -0.93
N ALA A 129 -7.07 11.19 -1.57
CA ALA A 129 -5.65 11.50 -1.66
C ALA A 129 -5.38 12.80 -2.42
N VAL A 130 -6.08 13.04 -3.54
CA VAL A 130 -5.95 14.29 -4.31
C VAL A 130 -6.45 15.49 -3.50
N LEU A 131 -7.59 15.36 -2.81
CA LEU A 131 -8.13 16.43 -1.97
C LEU A 131 -7.21 16.75 -0.79
N LEU A 132 -6.62 15.75 -0.14
CA LEU A 132 -5.67 15.95 0.96
C LEU A 132 -4.32 16.49 0.49
N ALA A 133 -3.90 16.19 -0.73
CA ALA A 133 -2.63 16.65 -1.28
C ALA A 133 -2.71 18.09 -1.82
N THR A 134 -3.90 18.61 -2.11
CA THR A 134 -4.09 19.93 -2.70
C THR A 134 -4.33 20.97 -1.59
N ASP A 135 -3.43 21.97 -1.48
CA ASP A 135 -3.48 22.99 -0.42
C ASP A 135 -4.64 23.99 -0.57
N ARG A 136 -5.12 24.23 -1.81
CA ARG A 136 -6.23 25.17 -2.08
C ARG A 136 -7.12 24.73 -3.24
N GLY A 137 -8.42 24.84 -3.04
CA GLY A 137 -9.43 24.67 -4.08
C GLY A 137 -9.53 25.88 -5.01
N ARG A 138 -10.09 25.68 -6.21
CA ARG A 138 -10.40 26.77 -7.16
C ARG A 138 -11.27 27.86 -6.54
N TYR A 139 -12.09 27.51 -5.55
CA TYR A 139 -13.10 28.37 -4.97
C TYR A 139 -12.67 29.06 -3.67
N ASP A 140 -11.57 28.63 -3.04
CA ASP A 140 -11.04 29.25 -1.80
C ASP A 140 -10.71 30.74 -2.01
N ARG A 141 -10.45 31.15 -3.26
CA ARG A 141 -10.23 32.55 -3.66
C ARG A 141 -11.44 33.46 -3.44
N TYR A 142 -12.65 32.89 -3.32
CA TYR A 142 -13.90 33.62 -3.11
C TYR A 142 -14.36 33.61 -1.63
N GLY A 143 -13.56 33.02 -0.73
CA GLY A 143 -13.93 32.81 0.68
C GLY A 143 -14.79 31.56 0.89
N ASP A 144 -14.86 31.08 2.14
CA ASP A 144 -15.47 29.79 2.50
C ASP A 144 -16.96 29.71 2.10
N GLU A 145 -17.68 30.84 2.15
CA GLU A 145 -19.08 30.96 1.75
C GLU A 145 -19.27 31.50 0.32
N LEU A 146 -18.19 31.65 -0.47
CA LEU A 146 -18.20 32.19 -1.84
C LEU A 146 -18.75 33.62 -1.96
N GLU A 147 -18.75 34.39 -0.88
CA GLU A 147 -19.39 35.71 -0.81
C GLU A 147 -18.61 36.81 -1.57
N ARG A 148 -17.35 36.57 -1.94
CA ARG A 148 -16.53 37.60 -2.59
C ARG A 148 -16.77 37.59 -4.10
N ASP A 149 -17.21 38.71 -4.66
CA ASP A 149 -17.30 38.88 -6.11
C ASP A 149 -15.92 38.96 -6.79
N THR A 150 -14.90 39.47 -6.08
CA THR A 150 -13.52 39.58 -6.58
C THR A 150 -12.61 38.53 -5.94
N PRO A 151 -11.91 37.70 -6.75
CA PRO A 151 -11.01 36.68 -6.24
C PRO A 151 -9.79 37.31 -5.55
N ARG A 152 -9.42 36.79 -4.38
CA ARG A 152 -8.21 37.23 -3.65
C ARG A 152 -7.02 36.37 -4.04
N ASP A 153 -6.44 36.65 -5.20
CA ASP A 153 -5.26 35.92 -5.68
C ASP A 153 -3.97 36.42 -4.98
N PRO A 154 -3.11 35.52 -4.45
CA PRO A 154 -1.83 35.90 -3.86
C PRO A 154 -0.75 36.24 -4.90
N VAL A 155 -0.99 35.96 -6.19
CA VAL A 155 -0.10 36.27 -7.31
C VAL A 155 -0.84 37.17 -8.29
N ALA A 156 -0.30 38.36 -8.55
CA ALA A 156 -0.84 39.29 -9.54
C ALA A 156 -0.57 38.75 -10.96
N GLY A 157 -1.46 37.90 -11.47
CA GLY A 157 -1.30 37.36 -12.81
C GLY A 157 -2.45 36.44 -13.20
N GLY A 158 -3.49 37.02 -13.80
CA GLY A 158 -4.42 36.24 -14.63
C GLY A 158 -5.91 36.49 -14.48
N VAL A 159 -6.37 37.74 -14.39
CA VAL A 159 -7.30 38.41 -15.33
C VAL A 159 -7.82 39.70 -14.70
N GLY A 160 -7.15 40.82 -15.03
CA GLY A 160 -7.85 42.08 -15.26
C GLY A 160 -8.02 43.08 -14.12
N ARG A 161 -7.01 43.26 -13.25
CA ARG A 161 -6.46 44.59 -12.92
C ARG A 161 -4.99 44.45 -12.53
#